data_AF-A0A847CKT1-F1
#
_entry.id   AF-A0A847CKT1-F1
#
_cell.length_a   1.000
_cell.length_b   1.000
_cell.length_c   1.000
_cell.angle_alpha   90.00
_cell.angle_beta   90.00
_cell.angle_gamma   90.00
#
_symmetry.space_group_name_H-M   'P 1'
#
loop_
_entity.id
_entity.type
_entity.pdbx_description
1 polymer ?
#
loop_
_entity_poly.entity_id
_entity_poly.type
_entity_poly.pdbx_seq_one_letter_code
_entity_poly.pdbx_strand_id
1 'polypeptide(L)'
;MERDLKKSLEDFLNYLKLTNTGSEKTNDSYNRDISRFIDYLIKNDISNFNDVNKEIIMDYFKDLKSGKIGGKKLSNSSFSRNLSALRSFYR
;
A
#
# COMPACT_ATOMS: atom_id res chain seq x y z
N MET A 1 -15.12 -11.24 -2.15
CA MET A 1 -14.93 -9.81 -2.51
C MET A 1 -13.67 -9.24 -1.85
N GLU A 2 -13.41 -9.45 -0.55
CA GLU A 2 -12.13 -9.03 0.09
C GLU A 2 -10.89 -9.89 -0.26
N ARG A 3 -11.12 -11.11 -0.80
CA ARG A 3 -10.07 -12.11 -1.05
C ARG A 3 -9.08 -11.72 -2.15
N ASP A 4 -9.43 -10.79 -3.04
CA ASP A 4 -8.60 -10.47 -4.19
C ASP A 4 -7.44 -9.53 -3.81
N LEU A 5 -7.76 -8.42 -3.13
CA LEU A 5 -6.76 -7.42 -2.71
C LEU A 5 -5.69 -7.99 -1.78
N LYS A 6 -6.12 -8.73 -0.74
CA LYS A 6 -5.21 -9.34 0.24
C LYS A 6 -4.34 -10.41 -0.40
N LYS A 7 -4.89 -11.18 -1.34
CA LYS A 7 -4.13 -12.19 -2.08
C LYS A 7 -3.04 -11.55 -2.95
N SER A 8 -3.34 -10.46 -3.66
CA SER A 8 -2.30 -9.77 -4.44
C SER A 8 -1.15 -9.26 -3.56
N LEU A 9 -1.44 -8.81 -2.33
CA LEU A 9 -0.39 -8.44 -1.37
C LEU A 9 0.46 -9.64 -0.97
N GLU A 10 -0.17 -10.78 -0.65
CA GLU A 10 0.57 -12.01 -0.32
C GLU A 10 1.46 -12.46 -1.48
N ASP A 11 0.94 -12.46 -2.71
CA ASP A 11 1.70 -12.80 -3.92
C ASP A 11 2.90 -11.86 -4.11
N PHE A 12 2.70 -10.55 -3.90
CA PHE A 12 3.77 -9.57 -3.95
C PHE A 12 4.85 -9.77 -2.87
N LEU A 13 4.46 -10.02 -1.62
CA LEU A 13 5.42 -10.27 -0.54
C LEU A 13 6.20 -11.56 -0.75
N ASN A 14 5.56 -12.60 -1.31
CA ASN A 14 6.23 -13.84 -1.70
C ASN A 14 7.23 -13.60 -2.83
N TYR A 15 6.86 -12.80 -3.84
CA TYR A 15 7.77 -12.38 -4.91
C TYR A 15 9.01 -11.64 -4.36
N LEU A 16 8.84 -10.70 -3.43
CA LEU A 16 9.97 -9.98 -2.82
C LEU A 16 10.92 -10.91 -2.06
N LYS A 17 10.36 -11.89 -1.33
CA LYS A 17 11.15 -12.91 -0.62
C LYS A 17 11.95 -13.78 -1.59
N LEU A 18 11.34 -14.23 -2.68
CA LEU A 18 11.99 -15.08 -3.69
C LEU A 18 13.10 -14.34 -4.44
N THR A 19 12.87 -13.08 -4.77
CA THR A 19 13.83 -12.27 -5.53
C THR A 19 14.95 -11.68 -4.66
N ASN A 20 14.86 -11.84 -3.33
CA ASN A 20 15.81 -11.33 -2.35
C ASN A 20 16.11 -9.82 -2.53
N THR A 21 15.11 -9.07 -3.00
CA THR A 21 15.22 -7.66 -3.39
C THR A 21 15.17 -6.69 -2.21
N GLY A 22 14.91 -7.19 -1.00
CA GLY A 22 14.81 -6.38 0.21
C GLY A 22 15.09 -7.17 1.48
N SER A 23 15.58 -6.48 2.51
CA SER A 23 15.71 -7.03 3.85
C SER A 23 14.33 -7.34 4.45
N GLU A 24 14.26 -8.21 5.46
CA GLU A 24 13.02 -8.49 6.20
C GLU A 24 12.34 -7.21 6.70
N LYS A 25 13.12 -6.24 7.20
CA LYS A 25 12.62 -4.93 7.64
C LYS A 25 11.97 -4.11 6.51
N THR A 26 12.45 -4.29 5.28
CA THR A 26 11.89 -3.64 4.09
C THR A 26 10.58 -4.31 3.70
N ASN A 27 10.54 -5.64 3.69
CA ASN A 27 9.33 -6.42 3.42
C ASN A 27 8.23 -6.11 4.44
N ASP A 28 8.57 -6.02 5.73
CA ASP A 28 7.63 -5.63 6.79
C ASP A 28 7.11 -4.21 6.60
N SER A 29 7.97 -3.29 6.15
CA SER A 29 7.58 -1.93 5.86
C SER A 29 6.60 -1.88 4.69
N TYR A 30 6.90 -2.63 3.62
CA TYR A 30 6.03 -2.72 2.44
C TYR A 30 4.69 -3.37 2.78
N ASN A 31 4.70 -4.45 3.57
CA ASN A 31 3.48 -5.08 4.07
C ASN A 31 2.58 -4.08 4.80
N ARG A 32 3.13 -3.33 5.77
CA ARG A 32 2.37 -2.30 6.50
C ARG A 32 1.87 -1.18 5.60
N ASP A 33 2.72 -0.73 4.68
CA ASP A 33 2.42 0.41 3.81
C ASP A 33 1.32 0.06 2.79
N ILE A 34 1.36 -1.15 2.19
CA ILE A 34 0.36 -1.62 1.22
C ILE A 34 -0.92 -2.12 1.90
N SER A 35 -0.82 -2.81 3.05
CA SER A 35 -2.00 -3.21 3.83
C SER A 35 -2.86 -2.00 4.18
N ARG A 36 -2.23 -0.88 4.58
CA ARG A 36 -2.93 0.37 4.86
C ARG A 36 -3.67 0.92 3.64
N PHE A 37 -3.09 0.78 2.45
CA PHE A 37 -3.74 1.18 1.21
C PHE A 37 -4.93 0.27 0.89
N ILE A 38 -4.79 -1.05 1.07
CA ILE A 38 -5.90 -2.01 0.91
C ILE A 38 -7.04 -1.68 1.87
N ASP A 39 -6.74 -1.39 3.14
CA ASP A 39 -7.76 -0.98 4.11
C ASP A 39 -8.48 0.30 3.68
N TYR A 40 -7.77 1.24 3.05
CA TYR A 40 -8.38 2.43 2.48
C TYR A 40 -9.29 2.09 1.29
N LEU A 41 -8.87 1.21 0.38
CA LEU A 41 -9.69 0.76 -0.75
C LEU A 41 -10.98 0.11 -0.27
N ILE A 42 -10.89 -0.83 0.68
CA ILE A 42 -12.04 -1.53 1.27
C ILE A 42 -13.02 -0.53 1.91
N LYS A 43 -12.51 0.49 2.61
CA LYS A 43 -13.36 1.54 3.21
C LYS A 43 -14.07 2.44 2.20
N ASN A 44 -13.59 2.48 0.96
CA ASN A 44 -14.21 3.22 -0.15
C ASN A 44 -14.93 2.28 -1.12
N ASP A 45 -15.30 1.07 -0.67
CA ASP A 45 -16.02 0.06 -1.45
C ASP A 45 -15.29 -0.41 -2.72
N ILE A 46 -13.97 -0.26 -2.76
CA ILE A 46 -13.12 -0.73 -3.86
C ILE A 46 -12.60 -2.11 -3.49
N SER A 47 -12.93 -3.10 -4.32
CA SER A 47 -12.57 -4.51 -4.08
C SER A 47 -11.61 -5.10 -5.10
N ASN A 48 -11.24 -4.34 -6.13
CA ASN A 48 -10.30 -4.77 -7.17
C ASN A 48 -9.28 -3.65 -7.47
N PHE A 49 -8.02 -4.01 -7.71
CA PHE A 49 -6.99 -3.06 -8.11
C PHE A 49 -7.23 -2.47 -9.51
N ASN A 50 -7.99 -3.13 -10.37
CA ASN A 50 -8.40 -2.61 -11.68
C ASN A 50 -9.34 -1.40 -11.59
N ASP A 51 -10.06 -1.26 -10.47
CA ASP A 51 -10.94 -0.12 -10.22
C ASP A 51 -10.18 1.07 -9.62
N VAL A 52 -8.90 0.88 -9.28
CA VAL A 52 -8.06 1.94 -8.73
C VAL A 52 -7.57 2.85 -9.86
N ASN A 53 -8.11 4.07 -9.87
CA ASN A 53 -7.68 5.12 -10.79
C ASN A 53 -6.73 6.12 -10.09
N LYS A 54 -6.22 7.08 -10.87
CA LYS A 54 -5.31 8.11 -10.39
C LYS A 54 -5.91 8.98 -9.28
N GLU A 55 -7.21 9.26 -9.33
CA GLU A 55 -7.90 10.10 -8.35
C GLU A 55 -7.90 9.42 -6.97
N ILE A 56 -8.27 8.13 -6.92
CA ILE A 56 -8.23 7.30 -5.71
C ILE A 56 -6.82 7.29 -5.08
N ILE A 57 -5.78 7.15 -5.91
CA ILE A 57 -4.39 7.17 -5.43
C ILE A 57 -4.03 8.55 -4.85
N MET A 58 -4.42 9.64 -5.52
CA MET A 58 -4.14 10.99 -5.01
C MET A 58 -4.89 11.29 -3.72
N ASP A 59 -6.15 10.88 -3.62
CA ASP A 59 -6.97 11.07 -2.43
C ASP A 59 -6.43 10.25 -1.25
N TYR A 60 -6.01 9.01 -1.50
CA TYR A 60 -5.29 8.21 -0.51
C TYR A 60 -4.05 8.95 0.00
N PHE A 61 -3.18 9.47 -0.87
CA PHE A 61 -1.97 10.16 -0.44
C PHE A 61 -2.26 11.46 0.31
N LYS A 62 -3.32 12.18 -0.06
CA LYS A 62 -3.78 13.38 0.65
C LYS A 62 -4.23 13.03 2.07
N ASP A 63 -5.04 11.99 2.21
CA ASP A 63 -5.55 11.50 3.50
C ASP A 63 -4.43 10.88 4.37
N LEU A 64 -3.46 10.23 3.73
CA LEU A 64 -2.28 9.69 4.38
C LEU A 64 -1.39 10.82 4.93
N LYS A 65 -1.12 11.86 4.11
CA LYS A 65 -0.28 12.99 4.50
C LYS A 65 -0.93 13.86 5.58
N SER A 66 -2.25 14.02 5.55
CA SER A 66 -2.99 14.79 6.54
C SER A 66 -3.03 14.12 7.92
N GLY A 67 -2.80 12.80 7.97
CA GLY A 67 -2.92 11.98 9.18
C GLY A 67 -4.33 11.44 9.42
N LYS A 68 -5.27 11.70 8.49
CA LYS A 68 -6.60 11.07 8.49
C LYS A 68 -6.48 9.55 8.45
N ILE A 69 -5.50 9.05 7.70
CA ILE A 69 -5.10 7.64 7.73
C ILE A 69 -3.91 7.47 8.68
N GLY A 70 -4.06 6.63 9.70
CA GLY A 70 -3.01 6.32 10.68
C GLY A 70 -2.95 7.26 11.90
N GLY A 71 -3.87 8.24 12.00
CA GLY A 71 -4.10 9.04 13.21
C GLY A 71 -3.06 10.13 13.50
N LYS A 72 -2.00 10.23 12.68
CA LYS A 72 -0.97 11.27 12.80
C LYS A 72 -0.37 11.60 11.44
N LYS A 73 0.10 12.84 11.29
CA LYS A 73 0.86 13.24 10.10
C LYS A 73 2.10 12.37 9.94
N LEU A 74 2.30 11.82 8.75
CA LEU A 74 3.49 11.06 8.41
C LEU A 74 4.68 11.99 8.17
N SER A 75 5.86 11.54 8.58
CA SER A 75 7.11 12.20 8.17
C SER A 75 7.29 12.09 6.66
N ASN A 76 8.03 13.04 6.07
CA ASN A 76 8.38 12.99 4.65
C ASN A 76 9.09 11.67 4.29
N SER A 77 9.96 11.15 5.16
CA SER A 77 10.63 9.87 4.95
C SER A 77 9.64 8.68 4.89
N SER A 78 8.64 8.67 5.77
CA SER A 78 7.63 7.61 5.79
C SER A 78 6.68 7.72 4.60
N PHE A 79 6.32 8.94 4.20
CA PHE A 79 5.50 9.20 3.03
C PHE A 79 6.21 8.74 1.74
N SER A 80 7.48 9.11 1.56
CA SER A 80 8.28 8.66 0.42
C SER A 80 8.40 7.13 0.36
N ARG A 81 8.58 6.46 1.50
CA ARG A 81 8.60 5.00 1.55
C ARG A 81 7.27 4.38 1.14
N ASN A 82 6.15 4.95 1.59
CA ASN A 82 4.81 4.48 1.22
C ASN A 82 4.59 4.60 -0.30
N LEU A 83 5.05 5.70 -0.91
CA LEU A 83 5.05 5.88 -2.37
C LEU A 83 5.93 4.85 -3.10
N SER A 84 7.13 4.58 -2.59
CA SER A 84 8.01 3.54 -3.16
C SER A 84 7.40 2.15 -3.07
N ALA A 85 6.77 1.80 -1.95
CA ALA A 85 6.09 0.53 -1.77
C ALA A 85 4.93 0.36 -2.77
N LEU A 86 4.06 1.37 -2.88
CA LEU A 86 2.95 1.39 -3.85
C LEU A 86 3.45 1.28 -5.29
N ARG A 87 4.48 2.05 -5.66
CA ARG A 87 5.07 1.97 -7.00
C ARG A 87 5.63 0.57 -7.28
N SER A 88 6.29 -0.04 -6.30
CA SER A 88 6.84 -1.38 -6.46
C SER A 88 5.75 -2.46 -6.56
N PHE A 89 4.62 -2.25 -5.89
CA PHE A 89 3.48 -3.16 -5.91
C PHE A 89 2.75 -3.17 -7.25
N TYR A 90 2.58 -2.00 -7.87
CA TYR A 90 1.91 -1.84 -9.17
C TYR A 90 2.80 -2.09 -10.40
N ARG A 91 4.06 -2.49 -10.19
CA ARG A 91 5.03 -2.69 -11.28
C ARG A 91 4.92 -4.11 -11.84
#